data_AF-A0A3M2AB26-F1
#
_entry.id   AF-A0A3M2AB26-F1
#
_cell.length_a   1.000
_cell.length_b   1.000
_cell.length_c   1.000
_cell.angle_alpha   90.00
_cell.angle_beta   90.00
_cell.angle_gamma   90.00
#
_symmetry.space_group_name_H-M   'P 1'
#
loop_
_entity.id
_entity.type
_entity.pdbx_description
1 polymer ?
#
loop_
_entity_poly.entity_id
_entity_poly.type
_entity_poly.pdbx_seq_one_letter_code
_entity_poly.pdbx_strand_id
1 'polypeptide(L)'
;MEGLDFHISQITKILGLAQPVGFMLSYELGDIWIDVYLEHTEEGWSRRTYTISVPKEKLNRLVSIAEAIGSSPEDILSDTERAYLSVPYDEWEKAGSVIMNLL
;
A
#
# COMPACT_ATOMS: atom_id res chain seq x y z
N MET A 1 11.99 -13.54 -5.72
CA MET A 1 10.52 -13.57 -5.53
C MET A 1 10.00 -14.95 -5.18
N GLU A 2 10.72 -16.05 -5.43
CA GLU A 2 10.32 -17.43 -5.10
C GLU A 2 9.87 -17.66 -3.63
N GLY A 3 10.38 -16.88 -2.67
CA GLY A 3 9.92 -16.96 -1.27
C GLY A 3 8.49 -16.46 -1.04
N LEU A 4 8.00 -15.49 -1.82
CA LEU A 4 6.66 -14.89 -1.63
C LEU A 4 5.56 -15.89 -1.93
N ASP A 5 5.65 -16.63 -3.04
CA ASP A 5 4.69 -17.67 -3.40
C ASP A 5 4.57 -18.72 -2.29
N PHE A 6 5.72 -19.17 -1.79
CA PHE A 6 5.78 -20.12 -0.68
C PHE A 6 5.09 -19.55 0.58
N HIS A 7 5.46 -18.35 1.02
CA HIS A 7 4.94 -17.78 2.27
C HIS A 7 3.44 -17.47 2.19
N ILE A 8 2.97 -16.90 1.09
CA ILE A 8 1.53 -16.62 0.92
C ILE A 8 0.76 -17.94 0.88
N SER A 9 1.26 -18.98 0.20
CA SER A 9 0.66 -20.32 0.20
C SER A 9 0.61 -20.96 1.59
N GLN A 10 1.65 -20.78 2.42
CA GLN A 10 1.61 -21.27 3.80
C GLN A 10 0.56 -20.53 4.63
N ILE A 11 0.49 -19.20 4.52
CA ILE A 11 -0.51 -18.39 5.24
C ILE A 11 -1.92 -18.82 4.84
N THR A 12 -2.20 -18.93 3.54
CA THR A 12 -3.53 -19.30 3.05
C THR A 12 -3.94 -20.69 3.50
N LYS A 13 -3.01 -21.66 3.45
CA LYS A 13 -3.23 -23.02 3.94
C LYS A 13 -3.52 -23.05 5.44
N ILE A 14 -2.74 -22.33 6.25
CA ILE A 14 -2.94 -22.26 7.71
C ILE A 14 -4.32 -21.70 8.04
N LEU A 15 -4.77 -20.69 7.29
CA LEU A 15 -6.07 -20.04 7.46
C LEU A 15 -7.23 -20.80 6.80
N GLY A 16 -6.97 -21.92 6.11
CA GLY A 16 -8.00 -22.69 5.41
C GLY A 16 -8.62 -21.95 4.22
N LEU A 17 -7.89 -21.02 3.61
CA LEU A 17 -8.36 -20.20 2.49
C LEU A 17 -8.08 -20.90 1.16
N ALA A 18 -8.92 -20.57 0.16
CA ALA A 18 -8.63 -20.88 -1.23
C ALA A 18 -7.36 -20.15 -1.71
N GLN A 19 -6.79 -20.60 -2.82
CA GLN A 19 -5.65 -19.92 -3.44
C GLN A 19 -6.06 -18.48 -3.80
N PRO A 20 -5.38 -17.45 -3.23
CA PRO A 20 -5.76 -16.07 -3.47
C PRO A 20 -5.25 -15.58 -4.83
N VAL A 21 -6.04 -14.72 -5.47
CA VAL A 21 -5.63 -13.93 -6.65
C VAL A 21 -4.96 -12.61 -6.27
N GLY A 22 -5.11 -12.21 -5.00
CA GLY A 22 -4.57 -10.98 -4.44
C GLY A 22 -4.18 -11.19 -2.98
N PHE A 23 -3.08 -10.59 -2.55
CA PHE A 23 -2.62 -10.63 -1.16
C PHE A 23 -2.42 -9.21 -0.67
N MET A 24 -3.00 -8.89 0.49
CA MET A 24 -2.87 -7.56 1.09
C MET A 24 -2.20 -7.69 2.46
N LEU A 25 -1.14 -6.90 2.65
CA LEU A 25 -0.51 -6.70 3.95
C LEU A 25 -0.80 -5.28 4.41
N SER A 26 -1.51 -5.15 5.52
CA SER A 26 -1.81 -3.87 6.15
C SER A 26 -0.96 -3.70 7.40
N TYR A 27 -0.37 -2.51 7.58
CA TYR A 27 0.29 -2.15 8.83
C TYR A 27 0.00 -0.70 9.20
N GLU A 28 -0.01 -0.45 10.51
CA GLU A 28 -0.38 0.83 11.09
C GLU A 28 0.83 1.49 11.75
N LEU A 29 0.98 2.79 11.52
CA LEU A 29 2.02 3.63 12.09
C LEU A 29 1.37 4.89 12.67
N GLY A 30 1.02 4.84 13.95
CA GLY A 30 0.22 5.90 14.58
C GLY A 30 -1.18 5.93 13.97
N ASP A 31 -1.51 7.02 13.29
CA ASP A 31 -2.78 7.17 12.58
C ASP A 31 -2.68 6.97 11.05
N ILE A 32 -1.47 6.69 10.55
CA ILE A 32 -1.21 6.36 9.15
C ILE A 32 -1.39 4.86 8.98
N TRP A 33 -2.16 4.47 7.97
CA TRP A 33 -2.26 3.08 7.53
C TRP A 33 -1.55 2.92 6.19
N ILE A 34 -0.80 1.84 6.05
CA ILE A 34 -0.14 1.49 4.80
C ILE A 34 -0.58 0.08 4.41
N ASP A 35 -1.25 0.00 3.27
CA ASP A 35 -1.64 -1.26 2.65
C ASP A 35 -0.69 -1.57 1.49
N VAL A 36 -0.20 -2.79 1.45
CA VAL A 36 0.61 -3.33 0.36
C VAL A 36 -0.19 -4.44 -0.30
N TYR A 37 -0.71 -4.15 -1.48
CA TYR A 37 -1.42 -5.12 -2.31
C TYR A 37 -0.45 -5.76 -3.31
N LEU A 38 -0.52 -7.09 -3.46
CA LEU A 38 0.16 -7.87 -4.49
C LEU A 38 -0.87 -8.64 -5.32
N GLU A 39 -0.69 -8.66 -6.64
CA GLU A 39 -1.52 -9.43 -7.57
C GLU A 39 -0.82 -10.75 -7.93
N HIS A 40 -1.56 -11.86 -7.95
CA HIS A 40 -1.04 -13.12 -8.46
C HIS A 40 -1.26 -13.18 -9.98
N THR A 41 -0.15 -13.14 -10.72
CA THR A 41 -0.14 -13.21 -12.18
C THR A 41 0.33 -14.58 -12.67
N GLU A 42 0.32 -14.82 -13.97
CA GLU A 42 0.85 -16.07 -14.56
C GLU A 42 2.34 -16.28 -14.24
N GLU A 43 3.09 -15.19 -14.00
CA GLU A 43 4.51 -15.20 -13.64
C GLU A 43 4.75 -15.27 -12.11
N GLY A 44 3.69 -15.40 -11.30
CA GLY A 44 3.72 -15.38 -9.83
C GLY A 44 3.23 -14.05 -9.23
N TRP A 45 3.53 -13.82 -7.95
CA TRP A 45 3.17 -12.55 -7.27
C TRP A 45 3.93 -11.36 -7.84
N SER A 46 3.21 -10.41 -8.41
CA SER A 46 3.76 -9.19 -9.00
C SER A 46 2.84 -7.97 -8.76
N ARG A 47 3.13 -6.85 -9.42
CA ARG A 47 2.32 -5.61 -9.41
C ARG A 47 1.92 -5.13 -8.01
N ARG A 48 2.91 -4.59 -7.30
CA ARG A 48 2.69 -4.07 -5.95
C ARG A 48 2.09 -2.68 -6.02
N THR A 49 0.96 -2.51 -5.32
CA THR A 49 0.34 -1.20 -5.09
C THR A 49 0.43 -0.90 -3.61
N TYR A 50 0.89 0.32 -3.30
CA TYR A 50 0.98 0.84 -1.95
C TYR A 50 -0.10 1.88 -1.76
N THR A 51 -0.94 1.70 -0.76
CA THR A 51 -1.95 2.68 -0.39
C THR A 51 -1.59 3.27 0.96
N ILE A 52 -1.35 4.59 0.97
CA ILE A 52 -1.23 5.36 2.21
C ILE A 52 -2.60 5.91 2.54
N SER A 53 -3.05 5.69 3.76
CA SER A 53 -4.29 6.25 4.26
C SER A 53 -4.05 7.04 5.54
N VAL A 54 -4.67 8.22 5.64
CA VAL A 54 -4.61 9.10 6.83
C VAL A 54 -6.02 9.58 7.19
N PRO A 55 -6.27 9.99 8.45
CA PRO A 55 -7.51 10.68 8.81
C PRO A 55 -7.71 11.92 7.94
N LYS A 56 -8.95 12.22 7.59
CA LYS A 56 -9.29 13.28 6.62
C LYS A 56 -8.80 14.65 7.07
N GLU A 57 -8.77 14.93 8.36
CA GLU A 57 -8.20 16.15 8.93
C GLU A 57 -6.69 16.31 8.67
N LYS A 58 -6.00 15.22 8.27
CA LYS A 58 -4.59 15.20 7.88
C LYS A 58 -4.38 15.11 6.37
N LEU A 59 -5.40 15.33 5.54
CA LEU A 59 -5.31 15.33 4.07
C LEU A 59 -4.11 16.12 3.54
N ASN A 60 -3.83 17.30 4.11
CA ASN A 60 -2.70 18.13 3.68
C ASN A 60 -1.34 17.42 3.80
N ARG A 61 -1.18 16.50 4.76
CA ARG A 61 0.04 15.67 4.86
C ARG A 61 0.15 14.73 3.68
N LEU A 62 -0.97 14.13 3.27
CA LEU A 62 -1.03 13.21 2.14
C LEU A 62 -0.75 13.94 0.81
N VAL A 63 -1.24 15.18 0.66
CA VAL A 63 -0.92 16.06 -0.47
C VAL A 63 0.59 16.27 -0.58
N SER A 64 1.26 16.63 0.52
CA SER A 64 2.72 16.81 0.51
C SER A 64 3.49 15.53 0.15
N ILE A 65 2.96 14.35 0.50
CA ILE A 65 3.56 13.07 0.09
C ILE A 65 3.39 12.87 -1.42
N ALA A 66 2.16 13.04 -1.93
CA ALA A 66 1.87 12.91 -3.37
C ALA A 66 2.81 13.79 -4.19
N GLU A 67 2.93 15.07 -3.82
CA GLU A 67 3.84 16.00 -4.50
C GLU A 67 5.30 15.56 -4.42
N ALA A 68 5.76 15.04 -3.28
CA ALA A 68 7.15 14.63 -3.09
C ALA A 68 7.54 13.38 -3.90
N ILE A 69 6.57 12.50 -4.19
CA ILE A 69 6.80 11.29 -5.00
C ILE A 69 6.48 11.50 -6.49
N GLY A 70 6.01 12.69 -6.85
CA GLY A 70 5.68 13.09 -8.22
C GLY A 70 4.27 12.73 -8.67
N SER A 71 3.39 12.31 -7.75
CA SER A 71 1.96 12.10 -8.00
C SER A 71 1.19 13.43 -7.91
N SER A 72 0.01 13.48 -8.53
CA SER A 72 -0.85 14.66 -8.46
C SER A 72 -1.66 14.66 -7.16
N PRO A 73 -1.90 15.82 -6.51
CA PRO A 73 -2.89 15.92 -5.44
C PRO A 73 -4.30 15.46 -5.86
N GLU A 74 -4.60 15.48 -7.16
CA GLU A 74 -5.86 14.99 -7.72
C GLU A 74 -6.00 13.45 -7.64
N ASP A 75 -4.89 12.73 -7.48
CA ASP A 75 -4.87 11.27 -7.32
C ASP A 75 -5.28 10.84 -5.90
N ILE A 76 -5.45 11.80 -4.99
CA ILE A 76 -5.90 11.55 -3.62
C ILE A 76 -7.42 11.37 -3.60
N LEU A 77 -7.83 10.19 -3.19
CA LEU A 77 -9.23 9.87 -2.93
C LEU A 77 -9.55 10.13 -1.46
N SER A 78 -10.82 10.38 -1.14
CA SER A 78 -11.26 10.47 0.27
C SER A 78 -12.69 9.97 0.44
N ASP A 79 -12.97 9.43 1.61
CA ASP A 79 -14.33 9.12 2.05
C ASP A 79 -14.73 10.06 3.21
N THR A 80 -15.69 9.64 4.04
CA THR A 80 -16.15 10.42 5.19
C THR A 80 -15.09 10.60 6.28
N GLU A 81 -14.17 9.66 6.44
CA GLU A 81 -13.26 9.56 7.58
C GLU A 81 -11.79 9.70 7.18
N ARG A 82 -11.40 9.27 5.98
CA ARG A 82 -10.00 9.13 5.59
C ARG A 82 -9.73 9.63 4.17
N ALA A 83 -8.46 9.94 3.93
CA ALA A 83 -7.90 10.23 2.62
C ALA A 83 -6.87 9.16 2.24
N TYR A 84 -6.77 8.86 0.95
CA TYR A 84 -6.05 7.72 0.40
C TYR A 84 -5.22 8.13 -0.81
N LEU A 85 -3.99 7.65 -0.87
CA LEU A 85 -3.12 7.76 -2.03
C LEU A 85 -2.61 6.37 -2.37
N SER A 86 -2.92 5.90 -3.57
CA SER A 86 -2.48 4.59 -4.06
C SER A 86 -1.46 4.77 -5.17
N VAL A 87 -0.28 4.20 -5.02
CA VAL A 87 0.83 4.33 -5.96
C VAL A 87 1.48 2.99 -6.28
N PRO A 88 2.02 2.82 -7.50
CA PRO A 88 2.81 1.64 -7.85
C PRO A 88 4.16 1.63 -7.10
N TYR A 89 4.81 0.47 -7.10
CA TYR A 89 6.07 0.25 -6.38
C TYR A 89 7.19 1.24 -6.74
N ASP A 90 7.33 1.59 -8.01
CA ASP A 90 8.38 2.48 -8.52
C ASP A 90 8.21 3.93 -8.04
N GLU A 91 6.98 4.37 -7.82
CA GLU A 91 6.69 5.64 -7.14
C GLU A 91 6.87 5.53 -5.63
N TRP A 92 6.46 4.41 -5.03
CA TRP A 92 6.64 4.14 -3.60
C TRP A 92 8.10 4.15 -3.15
N GLU A 93 9.02 3.63 -3.96
CA GLU A 93 10.46 3.64 -3.61
C GLU A 93 11.00 5.06 -3.40
N LYS A 94 10.39 6.07 -4.02
CA LYS A 94 10.72 7.50 -3.82
C LYS A 94 10.11 8.05 -2.52
N ALA A 95 9.08 7.40 -1.99
CA ALA A 95 8.35 7.83 -0.80
C ALA A 95 9.09 7.54 0.51
N GLY A 96 10.01 6.56 0.53
CA GLY A 96 10.61 6.02 1.76
C GLY A 96 11.23 7.07 2.69
N SER A 97 11.95 8.07 2.14
CA SER A 97 12.53 9.15 2.94
C SER A 97 11.49 10.16 3.44
N VAL A 98 10.38 10.33 2.72
CA VAL A 98 9.31 11.27 3.06
C VAL A 98 8.41 10.68 4.13
N ILE A 99 8.12 9.38 4.04
CA ILE A 99 7.26 8.67 4.99
C ILE A 99 7.93 8.57 6.36
N MET A 100 9.24 8.37 6.42
CA MET A 100 9.97 8.37 7.70
C MET A 100 9.99 9.74 8.38
N ASN A 101 9.81 10.84 7.65
CA ASN A 101 9.65 12.18 8.22
C ASN A 101 8.23 12.45 8.76
N LEU A 102 7.29 11.51 8.62
CA LEU A 102 5.93 11.58 9.15
C LEU A 102 5.78 10.98 10.56
N LEU A 103 6.75 10.16 10.98
CA LEU A 103 6.87 9.55 12.31
C LEU A 103 7.45 10.54 13.32
#